data_AF-A0A0K6HL16-F1
#
_entry.id   AF-A0A0K6HL16-F1
#
_cell.length_a   1.000
_cell.length_b   1.000
_cell.length_c   1.000
_cell.angle_alpha   90.00
_cell.angle_beta   90.00
_cell.angle_gamma   90.00
#
_symmetry.space_group_name_H-M   'P 1'
#
loop_
_entity.id
_entity.type
_entity.pdbx_description
1 polymer ?
#
loop_
_entity_poly.entity_id
_entity_poly.type
_entity_poly.pdbx_seq_one_letter_code
_entity_poly.pdbx_strand_id
1 'polypeptide(L)'
;MTSLPLGMLIEALVAVLLLVTIGYCWVLNRRLQRLRADEETLRATISELITATEIAERAILGLKATANDADKTLGTRLTQAEHLSKVLAGQLGEGEAVLTRISQIAEAARTAHMAEDARRAAEEEARQRAQAQAQAEADARRLAAAQQTAAPAYQQAPQGYVAPQPAPRPAPPAAPYAGAYRPSAPAPAAPAPSPSVSARDIRAAAAEATARLERFRKKSGEAAA
;
A
#
# COMPACT_ATOMS: atom_id res chain seq x y z
N MET A 1 84.36 28.05 87.31
CA MET A 1 84.71 27.78 85.90
C MET A 1 83.76 26.74 85.28
N THR A 2 82.45 26.82 85.51
CA THR A 2 81.46 25.80 85.06
C THR A 2 80.14 26.43 84.57
N SER A 3 80.17 27.69 84.09
CA SER A 3 78.99 28.41 83.57
C SER A 3 78.71 28.17 82.07
N LEU A 4 79.66 27.63 81.32
CA LEU A 4 79.53 27.31 79.90
C LEU A 4 78.50 26.21 79.53
N PRO A 5 78.29 25.12 80.32
CA PRO A 5 77.35 24.06 79.92
C PRO A 5 75.87 24.46 80.04
N LEU A 6 75.50 25.37 80.94
CA LEU A 6 74.10 25.75 81.18
C LEU A 6 73.56 26.69 80.08
N GLY A 7 74.38 27.66 79.64
CA GLY A 7 74.01 28.56 78.53
C GLY A 7 73.82 27.82 77.21
N MET A 8 74.74 26.91 76.87
CA MET A 8 74.65 26.10 75.65
C MET A 8 73.42 25.16 75.65
N LEU A 9 73.00 24.67 76.82
CA LEU A 9 71.82 23.81 76.95
C LEU A 9 70.52 24.57 76.73
N ILE A 10 70.41 25.80 77.26
CA ILE A 10 69.28 26.70 77.01
C ILE A 10 69.24 27.09 75.52
N GLU A 11 70.38 27.46 74.94
CA GLU A 11 70.47 27.82 73.53
C GLU A 11 70.06 26.66 72.61
N ALA A 12 70.50 25.44 72.91
CA ALA A 12 70.08 24.25 72.18
C ALA A 12 68.57 23.99 72.32
N LEU A 13 68.00 24.16 73.52
CA LEU A 13 66.56 23.98 73.74
C LEU A 13 65.75 25.00 72.93
N VAL A 14 66.17 26.27 72.95
CA VAL A 14 65.53 27.33 72.17
C VAL A 14 65.63 27.03 70.68
N ALA A 15 66.81 26.63 70.19
CA ALA A 15 67.01 26.27 68.79
C ALA A 15 66.07 25.13 68.35
N VAL A 16 65.89 24.10 69.20
CA VAL A 16 64.96 22.99 68.92
C VAL A 16 63.50 23.48 68.91
N LEU A 17 63.06 24.26 69.90
CA LEU A 17 61.70 24.83 69.93
C LEU A 17 61.41 25.67 68.68
N LEU A 18 62.39 26.44 68.23
CA LEU A 18 62.28 27.30 67.06
C LEU A 18 62.16 26.45 65.78
N LEU A 19 62.98 25.40 65.64
CA LEU A 19 62.86 24.44 64.53
C LEU A 19 61.50 23.74 64.49
N VAL A 20 61.00 23.29 65.64
CA VAL A 20 59.66 22.68 65.74
C VAL A 20 58.57 23.67 65.32
N THR A 21 58.67 24.92 65.77
CA THR A 21 57.69 25.97 65.45
C THR A 21 57.70 26.28 63.95
N ILE A 22 58.87 26.49 63.36
CA ILE A 22 59.02 26.72 61.91
C ILE A 22 58.46 25.53 61.12
N GLY A 23 58.80 24.30 61.52
CA GLY A 23 58.30 23.08 60.88
C GLY A 23 56.77 23.01 60.90
N TYR A 24 56.16 23.28 62.05
CA TYR A 24 54.71 23.31 62.19
C TYR A 24 54.07 24.41 61.31
N CYS A 25 54.61 25.63 61.32
CA CYS A 25 54.15 26.72 60.47
C CYS A 25 54.22 26.34 58.98
N TRP A 26 55.29 25.66 58.55
CA TRP A 26 55.44 25.22 57.16
C TRP A 26 54.40 24.16 56.76
N VAL A 27 54.21 23.14 57.60
CA VAL A 27 53.22 22.07 57.36
C VAL A 27 51.81 22.66 57.31
N LEU A 28 51.46 23.54 58.26
CA LEU A 28 50.15 24.16 58.34
C LEU A 28 49.88 25.06 57.11
N ASN A 29 50.85 25.88 56.72
CA ASN A 29 50.72 26.73 55.53
C ASN A 29 50.52 25.88 54.26
N ARG A 30 51.27 24.78 54.12
CA ARG A 30 51.13 23.88 52.97
C ARG A 30 49.77 23.18 52.96
N ARG A 31 49.23 22.80 54.12
CA ARG A 31 47.90 22.21 54.23
C ARG A 31 46.79 23.22 53.91
N LEU A 32 46.91 24.45 54.40
CA LEU A 32 45.98 25.54 54.09
C LEU A 32 45.98 25.89 52.60
N GLN A 33 47.15 25.91 51.95
CA GLN A 33 47.26 26.14 50.51
C GLN A 33 46.57 25.05 49.69
N ARG A 34 46.74 23.76 50.06
CA ARG A 34 46.03 22.65 49.40
C ARG A 34 44.52 22.77 49.55
N LEU A 35 44.04 23.06 50.77
CA LEU A 35 42.60 23.23 51.01
C LEU A 35 41.99 24.37 50.18
N ARG A 36 42.70 25.49 50.02
CA ARG A 36 42.24 26.60 49.18
C ARG A 36 42.20 26.22 47.70
N ALA A 37 43.22 25.52 47.21
CA ALA A 37 43.24 25.03 45.83
C ALA A 37 42.10 24.02 45.55
N ASP A 38 41.80 23.15 46.52
CA ASP A 38 40.68 22.20 46.43
C ASP A 38 39.33 22.95 46.43
N GLU A 39 39.17 23.98 47.28
CA GLU A 39 37.99 24.83 47.29
C GLU A 39 37.79 25.55 45.94
N GLU A 40 38.84 26.15 45.39
CA GLU A 40 38.79 26.80 44.07
C GLU A 40 38.41 25.81 42.97
N THR A 41 38.98 24.60 42.99
CA THR A 41 38.66 23.53 42.03
C THR A 41 37.20 23.11 42.15
N LEU A 42 36.69 22.90 43.37
CA LEU A 42 35.28 22.56 43.58
C LEU A 42 34.35 23.66 43.10
N ARG A 43 34.66 24.93 43.39
CA ARG A 43 33.89 26.08 42.88
C ARG A 43 33.86 26.11 41.36
N ALA A 44 34.99 25.84 40.70
CA ALA A 44 35.06 25.74 39.25
C ALA A 44 34.15 24.61 38.72
N THR A 45 34.26 23.40 39.27
CA THR A 45 33.42 22.27 38.85
C THR A 45 31.92 22.52 39.06
N ILE A 46 31.53 23.17 40.16
CA ILE A 46 30.13 23.55 40.41
C ILE A 46 29.67 24.55 39.34
N SER A 47 30.50 25.54 39.00
CA SER A 47 30.16 26.51 37.96
C SER A 47 29.99 25.86 36.58
N GLU A 48 30.87 24.93 36.22
CA GLU A 48 30.79 24.16 34.98
C GLU A 48 29.54 23.29 34.94
N LEU A 49 29.21 22.62 36.06
CA LEU A 49 27.98 21.83 36.16
C LEU A 49 26.73 22.68 36.01
N ILE A 50 26.67 23.84 36.65
CA ILE A 50 25.54 24.78 36.50
C ILE A 50 25.38 25.16 35.03
N THR A 51 26.46 25.58 34.36
CA THR A 51 26.41 25.93 32.94
C THR A 51 26.01 24.73 32.06
N ALA A 52 26.54 23.54 32.33
CA ALA A 52 26.16 22.33 31.60
C ALA A 52 24.67 22.00 31.78
N THR A 53 24.13 22.15 32.99
CA THR A 53 22.70 21.94 33.26
C THR A 53 21.83 22.99 32.58
N GLU A 54 22.24 24.26 32.56
CA GLU A 54 21.50 25.31 31.84
C GLU A 54 21.44 25.04 30.33
N ILE A 55 22.56 24.57 29.75
CA ILE A 55 22.60 24.13 28.35
C ILE A 55 21.67 22.94 28.13
N ALA A 56 21.67 21.96 29.04
CA ALA A 56 20.79 20.80 28.96
C ALA A 56 19.30 21.19 29.06
N GLU A 57 18.93 22.10 29.96
CA GLU A 57 17.57 22.61 30.08
C GLU A 57 17.11 23.31 28.80
N ARG A 58 17.97 24.16 28.22
CA ARG A 58 17.69 24.81 26.92
C ARG A 58 17.51 23.80 25.81
N ALA A 59 18.36 22.76 25.76
CA ALA A 59 18.26 21.70 24.77
C ALA A 59 16.94 20.90 24.93
N ILE A 60 16.54 20.60 26.16
CA ILE A 60 15.27 19.91 26.46
C ILE A 60 14.07 20.76 26.04
N LEU A 61 14.09 22.06 26.35
CA LEU A 61 13.04 22.99 25.93
C LEU A 61 12.96 23.12 24.41
N GLY A 62 14.11 23.21 23.74
CA GLY A 62 14.19 23.20 22.28
C GLY A 62 13.64 21.92 21.68
N LEU A 63 14.04 20.76 22.21
CA LEU A 63 13.54 19.45 21.78
C LEU A 63 12.02 19.35 21.96
N LYS A 64 11.50 19.81 23.09
CA LYS A 64 10.05 19.81 23.37
C LYS A 64 9.29 20.70 22.38
N ALA A 65 9.84 21.86 22.03
CA ALA A 65 9.26 22.73 21.01
C ALA A 65 9.25 22.05 19.63
N THR A 66 10.38 21.47 19.22
CA THR A 66 10.49 20.73 17.95
C THR A 66 9.54 19.53 17.90
N ALA A 67 9.41 18.77 18.98
CA ALA A 67 8.49 17.65 19.07
C ALA A 67 7.03 18.12 18.89
N ASN A 68 6.63 19.19 19.58
CA ASN A 68 5.28 19.74 19.45
C ASN A 68 4.98 20.28 18.04
N ASP A 69 5.96 20.90 17.38
CA ASP A 69 5.80 21.37 16.00
C ASP A 69 5.76 20.22 15.00
N ALA A 70 6.52 19.15 15.23
CA ALA A 70 6.41 17.91 14.47
C ALA A 70 5.02 17.28 14.64
N ASP A 71 4.52 17.18 15.87
CA ASP A 71 3.17 16.64 16.16
C ASP A 71 2.08 17.44 15.44
N LYS A 72 2.12 18.78 15.48
CA LYS A 72 1.18 19.64 14.74
C LYS A 72 1.26 19.41 13.23
N THR A 73 2.48 19.31 12.70
CA THR A 73 2.72 19.08 11.26
C THR A 73 2.15 17.72 10.85
N LEU A 74 2.43 16.68 11.63
CA LEU A 74 1.90 15.33 11.41
C LEU A 74 0.38 15.30 11.52
N GLY A 75 -0.21 15.97 12.52
CA GLY A 75 -1.66 16.08 12.68
C GLY A 75 -2.33 16.74 11.48
N THR A 76 -1.74 17.81 10.94
CA THR A 76 -2.21 18.46 9.72
C THR A 76 -2.13 17.51 8.51
N ARG A 77 -0.99 16.83 8.34
CA ARG A 77 -0.79 15.88 7.23
C ARG A 77 -1.73 14.68 7.32
N LEU A 78 -1.99 14.16 8.51
CA LEU A 78 -2.92 13.07 8.74
C LEU A 78 -4.35 13.48 8.38
N THR A 79 -4.78 14.65 8.85
CA THR A 79 -6.10 15.22 8.51
C THR A 79 -6.26 15.42 7.00
N GLN A 80 -5.20 15.90 6.32
CA GLN A 80 -5.21 16.06 4.87
C GLN A 80 -5.27 14.70 4.16
N ALA A 81 -4.52 13.69 4.62
CA ALA A 81 -4.57 12.34 4.07
C ALA A 81 -5.94 11.69 4.27
N GLU A 82 -6.58 11.86 5.43
CA GLU A 82 -7.95 11.39 5.68
C GLU A 82 -8.97 12.07 4.76
N HIS A 83 -8.84 13.38 4.55
CA HIS A 83 -9.70 14.11 3.62
C HIS A 83 -9.54 13.59 2.20
N LEU A 84 -8.30 13.44 1.72
CA LEU A 84 -8.01 12.89 0.39
C LEU A 84 -8.53 11.45 0.25
N SER A 85 -8.39 10.62 1.28
CA SER A 85 -8.93 9.27 1.29
C SER A 85 -10.47 9.26 1.15
N LYS A 86 -11.17 10.14 1.86
CA LYS A 86 -12.63 10.30 1.74
C LYS A 86 -13.04 10.77 0.34
N VAL A 87 -12.33 11.74 -0.23
CA VAL A 87 -12.58 12.24 -1.60
C VAL A 87 -12.37 11.13 -2.62
N LEU A 88 -11.27 10.39 -2.53
CA LEU A 88 -10.99 9.26 -3.43
C LEU A 88 -12.04 8.16 -3.30
N ALA A 89 -12.48 7.82 -2.08
CA ALA A 89 -13.55 6.85 -1.86
C ALA A 89 -14.87 7.30 -2.50
N GLY A 90 -15.21 8.59 -2.39
CA GLY A 90 -16.37 9.17 -3.07
C GLY A 90 -16.26 9.08 -4.60
N GLN A 91 -15.12 9.50 -5.16
CA GLN A 91 -14.86 9.43 -6.61
C GLN A 91 -14.89 8.00 -7.16
N LEU A 92 -14.37 7.03 -6.41
CA LEU A 92 -14.47 5.61 -6.74
C LEU A 92 -15.93 5.14 -6.78
N GLY A 93 -16.74 5.53 -5.80
CA GLY A 93 -18.17 5.20 -5.78
C GLY A 93 -18.95 5.81 -6.94
N GLU A 94 -18.67 7.08 -7.28
CA GLU A 94 -19.24 7.73 -8.46
C GLU A 94 -18.80 7.03 -9.76
N GLY A 95 -17.51 6.67 -9.86
CA GLY A 95 -16.97 5.94 -11.00
C GLY A 95 -17.61 4.56 -11.18
N GLU A 96 -17.82 3.82 -10.10
CA GLU A 96 -18.48 2.51 -10.12
C GLU A 96 -19.96 2.62 -10.54
N ALA A 97 -20.65 3.68 -10.12
CA ALA A 97 -22.01 3.97 -10.57
C ALA A 97 -22.06 4.28 -12.08
N VAL A 98 -21.10 5.04 -12.61
CA VAL A 98 -20.99 5.30 -14.05
C VAL A 98 -20.70 4.01 -14.81
N LEU A 99 -19.74 3.19 -14.33
CA LEU A 99 -19.38 1.93 -14.97
C LEU A 99 -20.56 0.96 -15.03
N THR A 100 -21.34 0.89 -13.95
CA THR A 100 -22.57 0.07 -13.86
C THR A 100 -23.61 0.52 -14.88
N ARG A 101 -23.78 1.83 -15.08
CA ARG A 101 -24.70 2.35 -16.11
C ARG A 101 -24.21 2.00 -17.52
N ILE A 102 -22.91 2.13 -17.78
CA ILE A 102 -22.33 1.75 -19.07
C ILE A 102 -22.54 0.26 -19.33
N SER A 103 -22.33 -0.61 -18.33
CA SER A 103 -22.55 -2.05 -18.49
C SER A 103 -24.02 -2.37 -18.78
N GLN A 104 -24.97 -1.72 -18.08
CA GLN A 104 -26.40 -1.87 -18.34
C GLN A 104 -26.80 -1.40 -19.74
N ILE A 105 -26.28 -0.25 -20.19
CA ILE A 105 -26.54 0.25 -21.55
C ILE A 105 -25.96 -0.72 -22.60
N ALA A 106 -24.73 -1.20 -22.40
CA ALA A 106 -24.10 -2.16 -23.31
C ALA A 106 -24.87 -3.49 -23.37
N GLU A 107 -25.42 -3.95 -22.25
CA GLU A 107 -26.25 -5.16 -22.19
C GLU A 107 -27.63 -4.95 -22.82
N ALA A 108 -28.27 -3.81 -22.59
CA ALA A 108 -29.51 -3.43 -23.25
C ALA A 108 -29.34 -3.30 -24.77
N ALA A 109 -28.25 -2.67 -25.24
CA ALA A 109 -27.92 -2.56 -26.65
C ALA A 109 -27.67 -3.93 -27.30
N ARG A 110 -26.94 -4.83 -26.62
CA ARG A 110 -26.76 -6.23 -27.07
C ARG A 110 -28.10 -6.96 -27.19
N THR A 111 -28.96 -6.85 -26.18
CA THR A 111 -30.27 -7.51 -26.17
C THR A 111 -31.18 -6.97 -27.26
N ALA A 112 -31.17 -5.65 -27.48
CA ALA A 112 -31.92 -5.01 -28.56
C ALA A 112 -31.45 -5.52 -29.93
N HIS A 113 -30.13 -5.60 -30.16
CA HIS A 113 -29.58 -6.18 -31.38
C HIS A 113 -30.00 -7.64 -31.58
N MET A 114 -29.91 -8.49 -30.55
CA MET A 114 -30.35 -9.89 -30.66
C MET A 114 -31.85 -10.01 -30.93
N ALA A 115 -32.68 -9.13 -30.36
CA ALA A 115 -34.11 -9.10 -30.61
C ALA A 115 -34.44 -8.65 -32.04
N GLU A 116 -33.70 -7.67 -32.59
CA GLU A 116 -33.81 -7.26 -33.99
C GLU A 116 -33.41 -8.38 -34.94
N ASP A 117 -32.28 -9.05 -34.68
CA ASP A 117 -31.81 -10.19 -35.48
C ASP A 117 -32.81 -11.36 -35.43
N ALA A 118 -33.35 -11.68 -34.25
CA ALA A 118 -34.36 -12.71 -34.10
C ALA A 118 -35.68 -12.36 -34.83
N ARG A 119 -36.09 -11.08 -34.82
CA ARG A 119 -37.24 -10.61 -35.59
C ARG A 119 -37.01 -10.74 -37.09
N ARG A 120 -35.84 -10.35 -37.58
CA ARG A 120 -35.47 -10.52 -39.00
C ARG A 120 -35.46 -11.98 -39.41
N ALA A 121 -34.86 -12.86 -38.60
CA ALA A 121 -34.88 -14.30 -38.85
C ALA A 121 -36.31 -14.88 -38.86
N ALA A 122 -37.16 -14.46 -37.92
CA ALA A 122 -38.56 -14.90 -37.88
C ALA A 122 -39.38 -14.40 -39.09
N GLU A 123 -39.15 -13.16 -39.54
CA GLU A 123 -39.76 -12.61 -40.75
C GLU A 123 -39.31 -13.36 -42.01
N GLU A 124 -38.01 -13.68 -42.11
CA GLU A 124 -37.46 -14.50 -43.19
C GLU A 124 -38.06 -15.91 -43.19
N GLU A 125 -38.16 -16.55 -42.02
CA GLU A 125 -38.76 -17.88 -41.88
C GLU A 125 -40.26 -17.86 -42.23
N ALA A 126 -40.99 -16.81 -41.82
CA ALA A 126 -42.39 -16.63 -42.20
C ALA A 126 -42.56 -16.44 -43.72
N ARG A 127 -41.70 -15.65 -44.36
CA ARG A 127 -41.68 -15.49 -45.83
C ARG A 127 -41.37 -16.81 -46.52
N GLN A 128 -40.39 -17.58 -46.03
CA GLN A 128 -40.06 -18.91 -46.57
C GLN A 128 -41.24 -19.88 -46.45
N ARG A 129 -41.92 -19.91 -45.29
CA ARG A 129 -43.12 -20.75 -45.08
C ARG A 129 -44.25 -20.35 -46.01
N ALA A 130 -44.51 -19.05 -46.20
CA ALA A 130 -45.53 -18.56 -47.13
C ALA A 130 -45.18 -18.92 -48.59
N GLN A 131 -43.91 -18.82 -48.98
CA GLN A 131 -43.45 -19.25 -50.31
C GLN A 131 -43.60 -20.76 -50.50
N ALA A 132 -43.23 -21.57 -49.51
CA ALA A 132 -43.39 -23.02 -49.55
C ALA A 132 -44.86 -23.44 -49.65
N GLN A 133 -45.77 -22.75 -48.95
CA GLN A 133 -47.22 -22.97 -49.07
C GLN A 133 -47.74 -22.60 -50.46
N ALA A 134 -47.33 -21.45 -51.00
CA ALA A 134 -47.72 -21.03 -52.35
C ALA A 134 -47.20 -21.99 -53.43
N GLN A 135 -45.97 -22.50 -53.27
CA GLN A 135 -45.42 -23.55 -54.13
C GLN A 135 -46.21 -24.85 -54.01
N ALA A 136 -46.52 -25.30 -52.80
CA ALA A 136 -47.34 -26.49 -52.58
C ALA A 136 -48.76 -26.35 -53.18
N GLU A 137 -49.39 -25.17 -53.08
CA GLU A 137 -50.67 -24.90 -53.73
C GLU A 137 -50.56 -24.87 -55.25
N ALA A 138 -49.50 -24.25 -55.81
CA ALA A 138 -49.26 -24.24 -57.24
C ALA A 138 -49.02 -25.66 -57.79
N ASP A 139 -48.24 -26.46 -57.08
CA ASP A 139 -48.00 -27.87 -57.41
C ASP A 139 -49.28 -28.69 -57.28
N ALA A 140 -50.11 -28.47 -56.24
CA ALA A 140 -51.42 -29.10 -56.12
C ALA A 140 -52.37 -28.74 -57.28
N ARG A 141 -52.37 -27.47 -57.73
CA ARG A 141 -53.14 -27.03 -58.91
C ARG A 141 -52.61 -27.65 -60.20
N ARG A 142 -51.29 -27.77 -60.36
CA ARG A 142 -50.67 -28.46 -61.51
C ARG A 142 -51.03 -29.94 -61.53
N LEU A 143 -51.00 -30.62 -60.39
CA LEU A 143 -51.42 -32.00 -60.25
C LEU A 143 -52.93 -32.16 -60.54
N ALA A 144 -53.78 -31.24 -60.10
CA ALA A 144 -55.21 -31.24 -60.42
C ALA A 144 -55.49 -30.98 -61.92
N ALA A 145 -54.73 -30.10 -62.58
CA ALA A 145 -54.80 -29.88 -64.02
C ALA A 145 -54.28 -31.08 -64.83
N ALA A 146 -53.24 -31.76 -64.33
CA ALA A 146 -52.78 -33.03 -64.89
C ALA A 146 -53.82 -34.14 -64.74
N GLN A 147 -54.58 -34.17 -63.64
CA GLN A 147 -55.71 -35.08 -63.47
C GLN A 147 -56.87 -34.76 -64.44
N GLN A 148 -57.08 -33.49 -64.83
CA GLN A 148 -58.12 -33.10 -65.79
C GLN A 148 -57.79 -33.43 -67.25
N THR A 149 -56.51 -33.66 -67.61
CA THR A 149 -56.09 -34.08 -68.96
C THR A 149 -55.95 -35.60 -69.11
N ALA A 150 -56.22 -36.36 -68.05
CA ALA A 150 -56.32 -37.80 -68.09
C ALA A 150 -57.80 -38.24 -68.19
N ALA A 151 -58.29 -38.42 -69.42
CA ALA A 151 -59.50 -39.22 -69.67
C ALA A 151 -59.19 -40.71 -69.43
N PRO A 152 -60.20 -41.53 -69.07
CA PRO A 152 -60.03 -42.59 -68.09
C PRO A 152 -59.60 -43.93 -68.70
N ALA A 153 -58.72 -44.65 -68.02
CA ALA A 153 -58.59 -46.09 -68.17
C ALA A 153 -59.01 -46.75 -66.85
N TYR A 154 -60.13 -47.48 -66.92
CA TYR A 154 -60.56 -48.41 -65.87
C TYR A 154 -59.43 -49.41 -65.56
N GLN A 155 -59.19 -49.70 -64.28
CA GLN A 155 -59.08 -51.10 -63.82
C GLN A 155 -59.20 -51.21 -62.29
N GLN A 156 -60.31 -51.83 -61.88
CA GLN A 156 -60.57 -52.73 -60.74
C GLN A 156 -59.80 -52.66 -59.41
N ALA A 157 -60.61 -52.72 -58.34
CA ALA A 157 -60.29 -53.06 -56.96
C ALA A 157 -59.67 -54.48 -56.80
N PRO A 158 -59.06 -54.77 -55.63
CA PRO A 158 -59.86 -55.47 -54.63
C PRO A 158 -59.73 -54.97 -53.18
N GLN A 159 -60.88 -55.01 -52.52
CA GLN A 159 -61.19 -55.31 -51.11
C GLN A 159 -60.02 -55.66 -50.17
N GLY A 160 -59.99 -55.02 -48.99
CA GLY A 160 -59.13 -55.47 -47.88
C GLY A 160 -59.15 -54.57 -46.64
N TYR A 161 -60.24 -54.63 -45.86
CA TYR A 161 -60.31 -54.62 -44.39
C TYR A 161 -59.65 -53.52 -43.49
N VAL A 162 -60.53 -52.87 -42.72
CA VAL A 162 -60.54 -52.56 -41.26
C VAL A 162 -59.67 -51.43 -40.66
N ALA A 163 -60.39 -50.53 -39.98
CA ALA A 163 -59.98 -49.43 -39.10
C ALA A 163 -59.37 -49.94 -37.76
N PRO A 164 -58.69 -49.12 -36.91
CA PRO A 164 -59.39 -48.08 -36.14
C PRO A 164 -58.60 -46.80 -35.76
N GLN A 165 -59.36 -45.70 -35.67
CA GLN A 165 -59.44 -44.69 -34.59
C GLN A 165 -58.19 -43.89 -34.12
N PRO A 166 -58.31 -42.54 -33.94
CA PRO A 166 -57.20 -41.64 -33.60
C PRO A 166 -57.16 -41.22 -32.12
N ALA A 167 -55.97 -40.91 -31.60
CA ALA A 167 -55.75 -40.15 -30.35
C ALA A 167 -54.30 -39.58 -30.30
N PRO A 168 -53.91 -38.69 -29.36
CA PRO A 168 -53.49 -37.32 -29.68
C PRO A 168 -52.00 -37.02 -29.47
N ARG A 169 -51.59 -35.84 -29.95
CA ARG A 169 -50.26 -35.21 -29.75
C ARG A 169 -49.87 -35.08 -28.27
N PRO A 170 -48.58 -35.20 -27.93
CA PRO A 170 -48.00 -34.55 -26.77
C PRO A 170 -47.38 -33.19 -27.14
N ALA A 171 -47.59 -32.21 -26.26
CA ALA A 171 -46.91 -30.92 -26.21
C ALA A 171 -45.45 -31.07 -25.74
N PRO A 172 -44.54 -30.15 -26.09
CA PRO A 172 -43.22 -30.11 -25.48
C PRO A 172 -43.26 -29.44 -24.09
N PRO A 173 -42.59 -29.99 -23.06
CA PRO A 173 -42.46 -29.32 -21.78
C PRO A 173 -41.23 -28.40 -21.70
N ALA A 174 -41.45 -27.37 -20.90
CA ALA A 174 -40.60 -26.33 -20.37
C ALA A 174 -39.14 -26.69 -20.02
N ALA A 175 -38.28 -25.66 -20.14
CA ALA A 175 -37.01 -25.57 -19.44
C ALA A 175 -37.19 -25.64 -17.91
N PRO A 176 -36.16 -26.09 -17.18
CA PRO A 176 -35.56 -25.15 -16.24
C PRO A 176 -34.03 -25.27 -16.10
N TYR A 177 -33.43 -24.11 -15.87
CA TYR A 177 -32.27 -23.79 -15.02
C TYR A 177 -30.97 -24.62 -15.02
N ALA A 178 -29.90 -23.82 -14.99
CA ALA A 178 -28.65 -24.00 -14.25
C ALA A 178 -27.48 -24.72 -14.95
N GLY A 179 -26.37 -23.98 -15.03
CA GLY A 179 -25.04 -24.56 -14.84
C GLY A 179 -24.11 -24.56 -16.05
N ALA A 180 -23.78 -23.39 -16.58
CA ALA A 180 -22.53 -23.24 -17.32
C ALA A 180 -21.34 -23.35 -16.34
N TYR A 181 -20.85 -24.58 -16.10
CA TYR A 181 -19.50 -24.77 -15.57
C TYR A 181 -18.51 -24.74 -16.74
N ARG A 182 -17.98 -23.56 -16.98
CA ARG A 182 -16.71 -23.35 -17.69
C ARG A 182 -15.60 -23.90 -16.80
N PRO A 183 -14.68 -24.74 -17.27
CA PRO A 183 -13.43 -24.96 -16.55
C PRO A 183 -12.70 -23.62 -16.50
N SER A 184 -12.45 -23.16 -15.28
CA SER A 184 -11.63 -22.01 -14.96
C SER A 184 -10.29 -22.09 -15.70
N ALA A 185 -9.92 -21.00 -16.37
CA ALA A 185 -8.52 -20.73 -16.65
C ALA A 185 -7.75 -20.75 -15.31
N PRO A 186 -6.50 -21.22 -15.27
CA PRO A 186 -5.69 -21.15 -14.06
C PRO A 186 -5.59 -19.69 -13.60
N ALA A 187 -5.72 -19.48 -12.29
CA ALA A 187 -5.55 -18.16 -11.66
C ALA A 187 -4.25 -17.50 -12.15
N PRO A 188 -4.23 -16.17 -12.39
CA PRO A 188 -2.96 -15.49 -12.56
C PRO A 188 -2.15 -15.74 -11.28
N ALA A 189 -0.94 -16.29 -11.44
CA ALA A 189 0.00 -16.47 -10.36
C ALA A 189 0.09 -15.17 -9.56
N ALA A 190 0.02 -15.28 -8.23
CA ALA A 190 0.33 -14.17 -7.35
C ALA A 190 1.64 -13.50 -7.80
N PRO A 191 1.73 -12.17 -7.86
CA PRO A 191 2.98 -11.51 -8.19
C PRO A 191 4.05 -12.02 -7.25
N ALA A 192 5.14 -12.54 -7.83
CA ALA A 192 6.28 -13.02 -7.07
C ALA A 192 6.70 -11.95 -6.05
N PRO A 193 7.09 -12.33 -4.83
CA PRO A 193 7.59 -11.36 -3.86
C PRO A 193 8.73 -10.58 -4.50
N SER A 194 8.60 -9.24 -4.53
CA SER A 194 9.67 -8.35 -4.99
C SER A 194 10.97 -8.76 -4.30
N PRO A 195 12.10 -8.83 -5.03
CA PRO A 195 13.36 -9.27 -4.45
C PRO A 195 13.66 -8.42 -3.22
N SER A 196 13.71 -9.07 -2.05
CA SER A 196 14.05 -8.38 -0.80
C SER A 196 15.45 -7.81 -0.97
N VAL A 197 15.55 -6.47 -0.97
CA VAL A 197 16.82 -5.75 -1.06
C VAL A 197 17.76 -6.35 -0.03
N SER A 198 18.87 -6.94 -0.49
CA SER A 198 19.77 -7.64 0.41
C SER A 198 20.42 -6.63 1.34
N ALA A 199 20.70 -7.02 2.59
CA ALA A 199 21.47 -6.18 3.51
C ALA A 199 22.83 -5.76 2.94
N ARG A 200 23.34 -6.48 1.92
CA ARG A 200 24.52 -6.10 1.14
C ARG A 200 24.28 -4.90 0.21
N ASP A 201 23.12 -4.83 -0.42
CA ASP A 201 22.74 -3.74 -1.35
C ASP A 201 22.49 -2.43 -0.58
N ILE A 202 21.88 -2.53 0.61
CA ILE A 202 21.68 -1.36 1.49
C ILE A 202 23.02 -0.77 1.94
N ARG A 203 23.99 -1.63 2.29
CA ARG A 203 25.35 -1.18 2.65
C ARG A 203 26.09 -0.58 1.46
N ALA A 204 25.94 -1.15 0.27
CA ALA A 204 26.52 -0.59 -0.95
C ALA A 204 25.93 0.80 -1.28
N ALA A 205 24.61 0.96 -1.19
CA ALA A 205 23.93 2.23 -1.41
C ALA A 205 24.33 3.29 -0.37
N ALA A 206 24.48 2.91 0.90
CA ALA A 206 24.95 3.82 1.95
C ALA A 206 26.41 4.29 1.73
N ALA A 207 27.28 3.38 1.25
CA ALA A 207 28.66 3.71 0.89
C ALA A 207 28.72 4.63 -0.34
N GLU A 208 27.84 4.43 -1.32
CA GLU A 208 27.76 5.31 -2.49
C GLU A 208 27.26 6.72 -2.13
N ALA A 209 26.27 6.81 -1.24
CA ALA A 209 25.75 8.10 -0.75
C ALA A 209 26.80 8.91 0.01
N THR A 210 27.61 8.26 0.84
CA THR A 210 28.73 8.91 1.55
C THR A 210 29.82 9.38 0.59
N ALA A 211 30.19 8.56 -0.40
CA ALA A 211 31.15 8.96 -1.44
C ALA A 211 30.64 10.12 -2.32
N ARG A 212 29.32 10.24 -2.51
CA ARG A 212 28.71 11.36 -3.25
C ARG A 212 28.71 12.66 -2.44
N LEU A 213 28.47 12.58 -1.12
CA LEU A 213 28.59 13.71 -0.20
C LEU A 213 30.02 14.25 -0.11
N GLU A 214 31.03 13.38 -0.05
CA GLU A 214 32.43 13.81 -0.02
C GLU A 214 32.86 14.52 -1.30
N ARG A 215 32.43 14.01 -2.46
CA ARG A 215 32.65 14.68 -3.75
C ARG A 215 31.97 16.04 -3.82
N PHE A 216 30.75 16.16 -3.28
CA PHE A 216 30.04 17.43 -3.22
C PHE A 216 30.77 18.43 -2.31
N ARG A 217 31.20 18.00 -1.12
CA ARG A 217 31.98 18.83 -0.18
C ARG A 217 33.29 19.32 -0.80
N LYS A 218 34.02 18.44 -1.49
CA LYS A 218 35.28 18.81 -2.17
C LYS A 218 35.04 19.84 -3.28
N LYS A 219 34.01 19.62 -4.10
CA LYS A 219 33.63 20.55 -5.18
C LYS A 219 33.13 21.90 -4.65
N SER A 220 32.41 21.91 -3.52
CA SER A 220 31.97 23.14 -2.85
C SER A 220 33.12 23.90 -2.19
N GLY A 221 34.15 23.20 -1.71
CA GLY A 221 35.38 23.83 -1.19
C GLY A 221 36.25 24.45 -2.29
N GLU A 222 36.35 23.81 -3.45
CA GLU A 222 37.09 24.34 -4.61
C GLU A 222 36.38 25.53 -5.29
N ALA A 223 35.06 25.66 -5.14
CA ALA A 223 34.30 26.81 -5.67
C ALA A 223 34.27 28.03 -4.73
N ALA A 224 34.77 27.89 -3.50
CA ALA A 224 34.79 28.94 -2.47
C ALA A 224 36.20 29.50 -2.22
N ALA A 225 37.21 29.05 -2.98
CA ALA A 225 38.58 29.55 -3.01
C ALA A 225 38.87 30.26 -4.34
#